data_AF-A0A1J3DNG5-F1
#
_entry.id   AF-A0A1J3DNG5-F1
#
_cell.length_a   1.000
_cell.length_b   1.000
_cell.length_c   1.000
_cell.angle_alpha   90.00
_cell.angle_beta   90.00
_cell.angle_gamma   90.00
#
_symmetry.space_group_name_H-M   'P 1'
#
loop_
_entity.id
_entity.type
_entity.pdbx_description
1 polymer ?
#
loop_
_entity_poly.entity_id
_entity_poly.type
_entity_poly.pdbx_seq_one_letter_code
_entity_poly.pdbx_strand_id
1 'polypeptide(L)' 'RNKKIEGKMVTTRQTKGRVTAASHRRQPQDPDSPVKKFFKLVLPSTVKSNMMRIPTRFMKLQESQLPEVVTLETPVGF' A
#
# COMPACT_ATOMS: atom_id res chain seq x y z
N ARG A 1 54.88 -27.35 -3.47
CA ARG A 1 55.22 -27.48 -2.03
C ARG A 1 54.62 -26.27 -1.33
N ASN A 2 53.54 -26.47 -0.59
CA ASN A 2 52.73 -25.39 -0.03
C ASN A 2 53.30 -24.99 1.34
N LYS A 3 53.64 -23.71 1.53
CA LYS A 3 54.04 -23.17 2.84
C LYS A 3 52.82 -22.50 3.48
N LYS A 4 52.38 -23.08 4.59
CA LYS A 4 51.40 -22.54 5.54
C LYS A 4 52.04 -21.35 6.25
N ILE A 5 51.41 -20.17 6.17
CA ILE A 5 51.73 -19.03 7.03
C ILE A 5 50.45 -18.65 7.76
N GLU A 6 50.52 -18.84 9.06
CA GLU A 6 49.53 -18.57 10.07
C GLU A 6 49.52 -17.06 10.36
N GLY A 7 48.35 -16.42 10.34
CA GLY A 7 48.24 -15.03 10.75
C GLY A 7 47.12 -14.24 10.09
N LYS A 8 46.00 -14.17 10.81
CA LYS A 8 44.96 -13.12 10.72
C LYS A 8 44.10 -13.13 9.45
N MET A 9 42.95 -13.79 9.60
CA MET A 9 41.77 -13.59 8.78
C MET A 9 41.30 -12.14 8.94
N VAL A 10 41.74 -11.22 8.07
CA VAL A 10 41.13 -9.88 7.97
C VAL A 10 39.90 -10.01 7.07
N THR A 11 38.82 -10.52 7.64
CA THR A 11 37.48 -10.31 7.08
C THR A 11 37.11 -8.85 7.34
N THR A 12 37.26 -7.98 6.34
CA THR A 12 36.53 -6.72 6.32
C THR A 12 35.04 -7.07 6.25
N ARG A 13 34.41 -7.16 7.42
CA ARG A 13 32.95 -7.16 7.53
C ARG A 13 32.52 -5.79 7.05
N GLN A 14 32.17 -5.70 5.77
CA GLN A 14 31.36 -4.60 5.27
C GLN A 14 30.03 -4.73 6.01
N THR A 15 29.88 -4.00 7.11
CA THR A 15 28.60 -3.70 7.70
C THR A 15 27.84 -2.89 6.66
N LYS A 16 27.14 -3.59 5.77
CA LYS A 16 26.02 -3.02 5.04
C LYS A 16 25.08 -2.56 6.13
N GLY A 17 25.15 -1.27 6.47
CA GLY A 17 24.20 -0.60 7.32
C GLY A 17 22.83 -1.03 6.81
N ARG A 18 22.09 -1.74 7.66
CA ARG A 18 20.72 -2.13 7.35
C ARG A 18 19.98 -0.82 7.15
N VAL A 19 19.81 -0.42 5.89
CA VAL A 19 18.87 0.62 5.52
C VAL A 19 17.54 0.10 6.00
N THR A 20 17.06 0.65 7.11
CA THR A 20 15.66 0.55 7.50
C THR A 20 14.91 1.23 6.38
N ALA A 21 14.55 0.45 5.35
CA ALA A 21 13.49 0.83 4.45
C ALA A 21 12.32 1.18 5.38
N ALA A 22 11.98 2.48 5.43
CA ALA A 22 10.80 2.93 6.14
C ALA A 22 9.67 2.10 5.55
N SER A 23 9.21 1.13 6.33
CA SER A 23 8.03 0.38 5.99
C SER A 23 6.95 1.44 5.92
N HIS A 24 6.48 1.74 4.71
CA HIS A 24 5.23 2.44 4.48
C HIS A 24 4.12 1.48 4.95
N ARG A 25 4.15 1.14 6.23
CA ARG A 25 3.15 0.33 6.88
C ARG A 25 1.95 1.25 6.89
N ARG A 26 0.99 0.96 6.00
CA ARG A 26 -0.34 1.55 6.08
C ARG A 26 -0.76 1.47 7.54
N GLN A 27 -1.18 2.59 8.10
CA GLN A 27 -1.76 2.57 9.43
C GLN A 27 -2.84 1.48 9.43
N PRO A 28 -2.92 0.64 10.47
CA PRO A 28 -4.01 -0.29 10.63
C PRO A 28 -5.31 0.52 10.49
N GLN A 29 -6.09 0.25 9.44
CA GLN A 29 -7.45 0.76 9.41
C GLN A 29 -8.17 0.08 10.56
N ASP A 30 -8.80 0.87 11.43
CA ASP A 30 -9.64 0.33 12.49
C ASP A 30 -10.65 -0.64 11.87
N PRO A 31 -10.70 -1.90 12.34
CA PRO A 31 -11.57 -2.91 11.77
C PRO A 31 -13.07 -2.55 11.92
N ASP A 32 -13.39 -1.65 12.85
CA ASP A 32 -14.75 -1.38 13.33
C ASP A 32 -15.18 0.08 13.15
N SER A 33 -14.65 0.82 12.17
CA SER A 33 -15.25 2.13 11.89
C SER A 33 -16.70 1.92 11.40
N PRO A 34 -17.71 2.46 12.10
CA PRO A 34 -19.12 2.34 11.69
C PRO A 34 -19.38 3.04 10.34
N VAL A 35 -18.41 3.81 9.86
CA VAL A 35 -18.49 4.55 8.62
C VAL A 35 -17.85 3.72 7.51
N LYS A 36 -18.69 3.17 6.62
CA LYS A 36 -18.27 2.47 5.39
C LYS A 36 -17.57 3.47 4.46
N LYS A 37 -16.29 3.78 4.71
CA LYS A 37 -15.44 4.68 3.91
C LYS A 37 -14.25 3.91 3.39
N PHE A 38 -13.74 4.32 2.23
CA PHE A 38 -12.52 3.78 1.66
C PHE A 38 -11.72 4.87 0.96
N PHE A 39 -10.42 4.66 0.86
CA PHE A 39 -9.54 5.44 -0.01
C PHE A 39 -9.20 4.63 -1.25
N LYS A 40 -9.12 5.30 -2.40
CA LYS A 40 -8.76 4.69 -3.66
C LYS A 40 -7.72 5.56 -4.37
N LEU A 41 -6.63 4.93 -4.81
CA LEU A 41 -5.70 5.57 -5.74
C LEU A 41 -6.33 5.64 -7.12
N VAL A 42 -6.43 6.84 -7.69
CA VAL A 42 -6.88 7.08 -9.05
C VAL A 42 -5.64 7.15 -9.95
N LEU A 43 -5.53 6.23 -10.91
CA LEU A 43 -4.42 6.20 -11.86
C LEU A 43 -4.81 6.97 -13.13
N PRO A 44 -3.84 7.47 -13.92
CA PRO A 44 -4.13 8.14 -15.20
C PRO A 44 -4.97 7.28 -16.15
N SER A 45 -4.82 5.95 -16.11
CA SER A 45 -5.63 5.02 -16.89
C SER A 45 -7.12 5.06 -16.52
N THR A 46 -7.44 5.25 -15.24
CA THR A 46 -8.82 5.36 -14.72
C THR A 46 -9.52 6.60 -15.29
N VAL A 47 -8.78 7.72 -15.37
CA VAL A 47 -9.29 8.96 -15.95
C VAL A 47 -9.49 8.80 -17.46
N LYS A 48 -8.52 8.18 -18.16
CA LYS A 48 -8.62 7.91 -19.60
C LYS A 48 -9.81 7.02 -19.95
N SER A 49 -10.12 6.02 -19.13
CA SER A 49 -11.27 5.13 -19.35
C SER A 49 -12.60 5.71 -18.87
N ASN A 50 -12.58 6.85 -18.16
CA ASN A 50 -13.75 7.42 -17.47
C ASN A 50 -14.52 6.40 -16.61
N MET A 51 -13.80 5.42 -16.03
CA MET A 51 -14.38 4.31 -15.28
C MET A 51 -13.47 3.97 -14.11
N MET A 52 -14.03 3.89 -12.90
CA MET A 52 -13.31 3.53 -11.70
C MET A 52 -13.87 2.27 -11.04
N ARG A 53 -12.99 1.30 -10.79
CA ARG A 53 -13.37 0.08 -10.08
C ARG A 53 -13.43 0.31 -8.56
N ILE A 54 -14.60 0.04 -7.99
CA ILE A 54 -14.86 0.11 -6.55
C ILE A 54 -14.13 -1.04 -5.82
N PRO A 55 -13.47 -0.80 -4.68
CA PRO A 55 -12.80 -1.85 -3.92
C PRO A 55 -13.74 -2.98 -3.51
N THR A 56 -13.32 -4.22 -3.72
CA THR A 56 -14.13 -5.42 -3.41
C THR A 56 -14.46 -5.55 -1.93
N ARG A 57 -13.56 -5.15 -1.03
CA ARG A 57 -13.84 -5.13 0.42
C ARG A 57 -15.00 -4.20 0.77
N PHE A 58 -15.06 -3.03 0.14
CA PHE A 58 -16.17 -2.11 0.33
C PHE A 58 -17.49 -2.73 -0.17
N MET A 59 -17.46 -3.43 -1.31
CA MET A 59 -18.65 -4.11 -1.84
C MET A 59 -19.14 -5.25 -0.97
N LYS A 60 -18.24 -6.03 -0.36
CA LYS A 60 -18.63 -7.08 0.59
C LYS A 60 -19.29 -6.54 1.87
N LEU A 61 -18.97 -5.32 2.26
CA LEU A 61 -19.58 -4.64 3.41
C LEU A 61 -20.93 -4.00 3.06
N GLN A 62 -21.26 -3.86 1.77
CA GLN A 62 -22.60 -3.45 1.37
C GLN A 62 -23.48 -4.70 1.31
N GLU A 63 -24.49 -4.74 2.16
CA GLU A 63 -25.46 -5.83 2.23
C GLU A 63 -26.40 -5.83 1.02
N SER A 64 -26.53 -4.68 0.35
CA SER A 64 -27.29 -4.47 -0.87
C SER A 64 -26.40 -4.15 -2.07
N GLN A 65 -26.93 -4.36 -3.27
CA GLN A 65 -26.30 -3.86 -4.50
C GLN A 65 -26.27 -2.32 -4.47
N LEU A 66 -25.22 -1.73 -5.04
CA LEU A 66 -25.18 -0.28 -5.21
C LEU A 66 -26.28 0.17 -6.19
N PRO A 67 -26.83 1.38 -6.01
CA PRO A 67 -27.72 1.96 -6.99
C PRO A 67 -27.01 2.15 -8.34
N GLU A 68 -27.78 2.15 -9.42
CA GLU A 68 -27.26 2.35 -10.78
C GLU A 68 -26.65 3.74 -10.97
N VAL A 69 -27.20 4.75 -10.26
CA VAL A 69 -26.74 6.13 -10.29
C VAL A 69 -26.43 6.59 -8.87
N VAL A 70 -25.31 7.31 -8.73
CA VAL A 70 -24.86 7.91 -7.46
C VAL A 70 -24.51 9.37 -7.67
N THR A 71 -24.83 10.21 -6.68
CA THR A 71 -24.40 11.60 -6.62
C THR A 71 -23.14 11.70 -5.76
N LEU A 72 -22.11 12.40 -6.25
CA LEU A 72 -20.86 12.60 -5.52
C LEU A 72 -20.72 14.08 -5.14
N GLU A 73 -20.77 14.38 -3.85
CA GLU A 73 -20.48 15.72 -3.34
C GLU A 73 -18.99 15.90 -3.13
N THR A 74 -18.44 17.02 -3.59
CA THR A 74 -17.06 17.39 -3.31
C THR A 74 -16.99 18.36 -2.13
N PRO A 75 -15.83 18.48 -1.43
CA PRO A 75 -15.69 19.42 -0.32
C PRO A 75 -15.98 20.88 -0.67
N VAL A 76 -15.93 21.26 -1.95
CA VAL A 76 -16.22 22.61 -2.44
C VAL A 76 -17.61 22.73 -3.07
N GLY A 77 -18.45 21.70 -2.98
CA GLY A 77 -19.75 21.64 -3.62
C GLY A 77 -19.69 21.19 -5.08
N PHE A 78 -20.72 21.56 -5.84
CA PHE A 78 -20.83 21.33 -7.29
C PHE A 78 -20.50 22.60 -8.06
#